data_AF-A0A3M1V9U1-F1
#
_entry.id   AF-A0A3M1V9U1-F1
#
_cell.length_a   1.000
_cell.length_b   1.000
_cell.length_c   1.000
_cell.angle_alpha   90.00
_cell.angle_beta   90.00
_cell.angle_gamma   90.00
#
_symmetry.space_group_name_H-M   'P 1'
#
loop_
_entity.id
_entity.type
_entity.pdbx_description
1 polymer ?
#
loop_
_entity_poly.entity_id
_entity_poly.type
_entity_poly.pdbx_seq_one_letter_code
_entity_poly.pdbx_strand_id
1 'polypeptide(L)'
;MSRLNRMLEKISHLLGRKPPERATCKQLRKLLKRLKHRQRELEKRCKYTHDAHERKRLEREIKVIREQRRKGVHLYRELRK
;
A
#
# COMPACT_ATOMS: atom_id res chain seq x y z
N MET A 1 -17.58 -20.48 7.67
CA MET A 1 -16.93 -20.50 6.34
C MET A 1 -16.04 -21.75 6.27
N SER A 2 -16.40 -22.75 5.46
CA SER A 2 -15.65 -24.00 5.31
C SER A 2 -14.29 -23.78 4.64
N ARG A 3 -13.27 -24.59 5.00
CA ARG A 3 -11.91 -24.56 4.44
C ARG A 3 -11.91 -24.68 2.90
N LEU A 4 -12.88 -25.42 2.36
CA LEU A 4 -13.10 -25.61 0.92
C LEU A 4 -13.41 -24.29 0.20
N ASN A 5 -14.29 -23.46 0.78
CA ASN A 5 -14.67 -22.17 0.19
C ASN A 5 -13.47 -21.23 0.08
N ARG A 6 -12.57 -21.27 1.08
CA ARG A 6 -11.35 -20.45 1.10
C ARG A 6 -10.33 -20.87 0.03
N MET A 7 -10.30 -22.16 -0.32
CA MET A 7 -9.47 -22.68 -1.42
C MET A 7 -10.05 -22.31 -2.78
N LEU A 8 -11.37 -22.46 -2.96
CA LEU A 8 -12.06 -22.07 -4.19
C LEU A 8 -11.94 -20.57 -4.47
N GLU A 9 -11.96 -19.72 -3.43
CA GLU A 9 -11.72 -18.28 -3.56
C GLU A 9 -10.31 -17.97 -4.06
N LYS A 10 -9.29 -18.66 -3.54
CA LYS A 10 -7.89 -18.50 -3.97
C LYS A 10 -7.68 -18.98 -5.39
N ILE A 11 -8.28 -20.10 -5.76
CA ILE A 11 -8.22 -20.67 -7.12
C ILE A 11 -8.95 -19.76 -8.11
N SER A 12 -10.12 -19.25 -7.77
CA SER A 12 -10.86 -18.25 -8.55
C SER A 12 -10.04 -16.97 -8.78
N HIS A 13 -9.31 -16.51 -7.76
CA HIS A 13 -8.39 -15.38 -7.88
C HIS A 13 -7.16 -15.67 -8.77
N LEU A 14 -6.66 -16.91 -8.77
CA LEU A 14 -5.54 -17.34 -9.63
C LEU A 14 -5.96 -17.58 -11.09
N LEU A 15 -7.18 -18.09 -11.32
CA LEU A 15 -7.72 -18.44 -12.64
C LEU A 15 -8.31 -17.24 -13.42
N GLY A 16 -7.90 -16.01 -13.10
CA GLY A 16 -8.16 -14.86 -13.96
C GLY A 16 -9.50 -14.14 -13.74
N ARG A 17 -10.26 -14.43 -12.67
CA ARG A 17 -11.25 -13.45 -12.20
C ARG A 17 -10.50 -12.28 -11.56
N LYS A 18 -10.07 -11.32 -12.39
CA LYS A 18 -9.70 -9.99 -11.91
C LYS A 18 -10.83 -9.54 -10.98
N PRO A 19 -10.54 -9.18 -9.71
CA PRO A 19 -11.56 -8.56 -8.88
C PRO A 19 -12.16 -7.39 -9.66
N PRO A 20 -13.49 -7.17 -9.59
CA PRO A 20 -14.12 -6.11 -10.35
C PRO A 20 -13.36 -4.82 -10.11
N GLU A 21 -13.01 -4.08 -11.16
CA GLU A 21 -12.07 -2.94 -11.09
C GLU A 21 -12.43 -1.94 -9.97
N ARG A 22 -13.72 -1.80 -9.67
CA ARG A 22 -14.23 -1.03 -8.52
C ARG A 22 -13.72 -1.53 -7.16
N ALA A 23 -13.69 -2.83 -6.92
CA ALA A 23 -13.15 -3.44 -5.70
C ALA A 23 -11.64 -3.19 -5.59
N THR A 24 -10.91 -3.36 -6.69
CA THR A 24 -9.46 -3.12 -6.80
C THR A 24 -9.12 -1.65 -6.54
N CYS A 25 -9.89 -0.73 -7.13
CA CYS A 25 -9.78 0.71 -6.88
C CYS A 25 -10.05 1.08 -5.41
N LYS A 26 -11.06 0.48 -4.77
CA LYS A 26 -11.38 0.72 -3.35
C LYS A 26 -10.27 0.24 -2.44
N GLN A 27 -9.70 -0.94 -2.71
CA GLN A 27 -8.57 -1.49 -1.97
C GLN A 27 -7.31 -0.64 -2.14
N LEU A 28 -7.00 -0.22 -3.38
CA LEU A 28 -5.87 0.65 -3.69
C LEU A 28 -6.00 2.01 -2.98
N ARG A 29 -7.19 2.63 -2.99
CA ARG A 29 -7.46 3.87 -2.24
C ARG A 29 -7.20 3.69 -0.74
N LYS A 30 -7.65 2.58 -0.15
CA LYS A 30 -7.40 2.27 1.27
C LYS A 30 -5.90 2.08 1.55
N LEU A 31 -5.18 1.38 0.67
CA LEU A 31 -3.73 1.20 0.79
C LEU A 31 -2.99 2.54 0.72
N LEU A 32 -3.30 3.39 -0.25
CA LEU A 32 -2.70 4.72 -0.40
C LEU A 32 -2.93 5.62 0.83
N LYS A 33 -4.12 5.54 1.45
CA LYS A 33 -4.39 6.24 2.73
C LYS A 33 -3.51 5.73 3.86
N ARG A 34 -3.36 4.40 4.00
CA ARG A 34 -2.48 3.78 5.01
C ARG A 34 -1.02 4.19 4.82
N LEU A 35 -0.53 4.13 3.59
CA LEU A 35 0.83 4.58 3.26
C LEU A 35 1.03 6.07 3.55
N LYS A 36 0.03 6.92 3.25
CA LYS A 36 0.09 8.35 3.60
C LYS A 36 0.22 8.58 5.09
N HIS A 37 -0.56 7.86 5.88
CA HIS A 37 -0.49 7.95 7.34
C HIS A 37 0.86 7.46 7.86
N ARG A 38 1.33 6.29 7.42
CA ARG A 38 2.64 5.74 7.79
C ARG A 38 3.79 6.69 7.43
N GLN A 39 3.76 7.30 6.25
CA GLN A 39 4.75 8.29 5.85
C GLN A 39 4.81 9.46 6.84
N ARG A 40 3.64 10.02 7.21
CA ARG A 40 3.57 11.14 8.17
C ARG A 40 4.12 10.77 9.54
N GLU A 41 3.81 9.57 10.01
CA GLU A 41 4.31 9.09 11.31
C GLU A 41 5.84 8.90 11.29
N LEU A 42 6.39 8.36 10.20
CA LEU A 42 7.84 8.24 10.03
C LEU A 42 8.51 9.61 9.89
N GLU A 43 7.91 10.55 9.15
CA GLU A 43 8.42 11.93 9.02
C GLU A 43 8.44 12.64 10.37
N LYS A 44 7.38 12.48 11.18
CA LYS A 44 7.37 12.98 12.57
C LYS A 44 8.47 12.33 13.38
N ARG A 45 8.56 11.00 13.42
CA ARG A 45 9.59 10.28 14.18
C ARG A 45 10.99 10.77 13.79
N CYS A 46 11.27 10.83 12.49
CA CYS A 46 12.53 11.29 11.93
C CYS A 46 12.88 12.74 12.32
N LYS A 47 11.88 13.60 12.54
CA LYS A 47 12.09 14.99 13.00
C LYS A 47 12.57 15.06 14.45
N TYR A 48 12.13 14.13 15.30
CA TYR A 48 12.45 14.08 16.73
C TYR A 48 13.57 13.08 17.06
N THR A 49 14.06 12.31 16.09
CA THR A 49 15.19 11.40 16.28
C THR A 49 16.50 12.18 16.28
N HIS A 50 17.22 12.12 17.40
CA HIS A 50 18.56 12.71 17.55
C HIS A 50 19.70 11.77 17.13
N ASP A 51 19.44 10.47 17.09
CA ASP A 51 20.40 9.47 16.61
C ASP A 51 20.55 9.51 15.08
N ALA A 52 21.78 9.73 14.60
CA ALA A 52 22.06 9.91 13.18
C ALA A 52 21.82 8.64 12.35
N HIS A 53 22.08 7.46 12.92
CA HIS A 53 21.90 6.18 12.25
C HIS A 53 20.41 5.84 12.07
N GLU A 54 19.63 5.99 13.14
CA GLU A 54 18.19 5.80 13.13
C GLU A 54 17.51 6.83 12.21
N ARG A 55 17.95 8.09 12.24
CA ARG A 55 17.45 9.12 11.32
C ARG A 55 17.65 8.74 9.87
N LYS A 56 18.86 8.32 9.48
CA LYS A 56 19.19 7.87 8.12
C LYS A 56 18.37 6.64 7.71
N ARG A 57 18.09 5.73 8.65
CA ARG A 57 17.20 4.57 8.41
C ARG A 57 15.76 5.03 8.14
N LEU A 58 15.23 5.94 8.95
CA LEU A 58 13.88 6.49 8.78
C LEU A 58 13.74 7.24 7.45
N GLU A 59 14.75 8.03 7.05
CA GLU A 59 14.77 8.73 5.76
C GLU A 59 14.69 7.76 4.56
N ARG A 60 15.40 6.63 4.63
CA ARG A 60 15.32 5.58 3.61
C ARG A 60 13.92 4.97 3.54
N GLU A 61 13.31 4.65 4.69
CA GLU A 61 11.95 4.11 4.75
C GLU A 61 10.92 5.10 4.19
N ILE A 62 11.06 6.39 4.54
CA ILE A 62 10.22 7.48 4.00
C ILE A 62 10.35 7.55 2.48
N LYS A 63 11.57 7.47 1.93
CA LYS A 63 11.81 7.50 0.48
C LYS A 63 11.11 6.33 -0.23
N VAL A 64 11.22 5.12 0.30
CA VAL A 64 10.54 3.93 -0.26
C VAL A 64 9.04 4.12 -0.26
N ILE A 65 8.45 4.58 0.85
CA ILE A 65 7.00 4.80 0.94
C ILE A 65 6.53 5.90 -0.01
N ARG A 66 7.31 6.99 -0.16
CA ARG A 66 7.00 8.06 -1.13
C ARG A 66 6.93 7.51 -2.56
N GLU A 67 7.91 6.71 -2.97
CA GLU A 67 7.91 6.09 -4.30
C GLU A 67 6.75 5.09 -4.49
N GLN A 68 6.49 4.25 -3.50
CA GLN A 68 5.35 3.32 -3.54
C GLN A 68 4.02 4.06 -3.67
N ARG A 69 3.84 5.17 -2.93
CA ARG A 69 2.64 6.01 -3.03
C ARG A 69 2.52 6.68 -4.40
N ARG A 70 3.62 7.20 -4.96
CA ARG A 70 3.62 7.80 -6.30
C ARG A 70 3.16 6.79 -7.35
N LYS A 71 3.76 5.59 -7.36
CA LYS A 71 3.38 4.49 -8.25
C LYS A 71 1.92 4.07 -8.05
N GLY A 72 1.49 3.92 -6.80
CA GLY A 72 0.10 3.54 -6.51
C GLY A 72 -0.93 4.62 -6.89
N VAL A 73 -0.60 5.90 -6.79
CA VAL A 73 -1.47 7.01 -7.27
C VAL A 73 -1.59 6.99 -8.80
N HIS A 74 -0.49 6.70 -9.50
CA HIS A 74 -0.52 6.55 -10.95
C HIS A 74 -1.46 5.41 -11.37
N LEU A 75 -1.25 4.21 -10.81
CA LEU A 75 -2.12 3.06 -11.04
C LEU A 75 -3.59 3.34 -10.68
N TYR A 76 -3.84 4.07 -9.59
CA TYR A 76 -5.21 4.45 -9.21
C TYR A 76 -5.89 5.37 -10.22
N ARG A 77 -5.13 6.24 -10.89
CA ARG A 77 -5.65 7.11 -11.95
C ARG A 77 -5.93 6.30 -13.21
N GLU A 78 -5.08 5.35 -13.56
CA GLU A 78 -5.27 4.46 -14.71
C GLU A 78 -6.51 3.58 -14.55
N LEU A 79 -6.71 2.98 -13.38
CA LEU A 79 -7.88 2.14 -13.06
C LEU A 79 -9.20 2.93 -12.91
N ARG A 80 -9.17 4.26 -13.01
CA ARG A 80 -10.35 5.14 -12.95
C ARG A 80 -10.74 5.73 -14.30
N LYS A 81 -9.87 5.61 -15.31
CA LYS A 81 -10.21 5.93 -16.69
C LYS A 81 -11.14 4.86 -17.23
#